data_AF-A0A5N5K7G0-F1
#
_entry.id   AF-A0A5N5K7G0-F1
#
_cell.length_a   1.000
_cell.length_b   1.000
_cell.length_c   1.000
_cell.angle_alpha   90.00
_cell.angle_beta   90.00
_cell.angle_gamma   90.00
#
_symmetry.space_group_name_H-M   'P 1'
#
loop_
_entity.id
_entity.type
_entity.pdbx_description
1 polymer ?
#
loop_
_entity_poly.entity_id
_entity_poly.type
_entity_poly.pdbx_seq_one_letter_code
_entity_poly.pdbx_strand_id
1 'polypeptide(L)'
;MSLTPGIPLTTFRRIPPRSAGEVHLRRANLVRDFARFLAVGWENRLPAGVDVLSDLPFRGKLGASLRQRLEKMRDELPARFKPVVVDVLRSLPEIEALPWVLTHGDVVSDNIMVEPPPPSSSSESYRNRSTGNWPGSLRGLIDWAESEYLPFGICLYGVEELLGQTIRTWNSRTPSKEEEGKSRFAYYPSAGDLRRLFWHEMEVAVPPLAMDKELRGFVEQARLLGILLWHGFAFDDGAIDRVVEEGRDEAEVQRLDMFLFGTDERGMTERVVRGEEGQGGEMGVGEGGKGKGKGKGKGKGHDVSVNEKGKGKEREVSKGQKFLRRMSSMISL
;
A
#
# COMPACT_ATOMS: atom_id res chain seq x y z
N MET A 1 -24.86 18.91 0.18
CA MET A 1 -23.81 17.87 0.10
C MET A 1 -22.92 18.24 -1.07
N SER A 2 -21.65 18.62 -0.84
CA SER A 2 -20.73 18.84 -1.95
C SER A 2 -20.26 17.49 -2.47
N LEU A 3 -20.54 17.19 -3.73
CA LEU A 3 -19.96 16.03 -4.40
C LEU A 3 -18.44 16.23 -4.48
N THR A 4 -17.65 15.23 -4.09
CA THR A 4 -16.21 15.25 -4.34
C THR A 4 -15.98 15.35 -5.84
N PRO A 5 -15.24 16.35 -6.35
CA PRO A 5 -15.03 16.53 -7.78
C PRO A 5 -14.22 15.38 -8.38
N GLY A 6 -14.46 15.09 -9.65
CA GLY A 6 -13.76 14.04 -10.41
C GLY A 6 -14.62 12.81 -10.70
N ILE A 7 -14.01 11.81 -11.33
CA ILE A 7 -14.61 10.49 -11.58
C ILE A 7 -13.71 9.39 -11.00
N PRO A 8 -14.24 8.22 -10.61
CA PRO A 8 -13.42 7.10 -10.15
C PRO A 8 -12.38 6.68 -11.19
N LEU A 9 -11.19 6.26 -10.75
CA LEU A 9 -10.10 5.83 -11.63
C LEU A 9 -10.52 4.63 -12.51
N THR A 10 -11.34 3.72 -11.99
CA THR A 10 -11.95 2.64 -12.79
C THR A 10 -12.76 3.14 -13.98
N THR A 11 -13.52 4.22 -13.78
CA THR A 11 -14.31 4.86 -14.84
C THR A 11 -13.39 5.60 -15.81
N PHE A 12 -12.43 6.36 -15.29
CA PHE A 12 -11.46 7.09 -16.10
C PHE A 12 -10.66 6.18 -17.05
N ARG A 13 -10.26 5.00 -16.57
CA ARG A 13 -9.53 3.99 -17.37
C ARG A 13 -10.32 3.46 -18.57
N ARG A 14 -11.65 3.55 -18.56
CA ARG A 14 -12.51 3.14 -19.67
C ARG A 14 -12.61 4.19 -20.77
N ILE A 15 -12.17 5.43 -20.50
CA ILE A 15 -12.23 6.51 -21.48
C ILE A 15 -11.07 6.36 -22.46
N PRO A 16 -11.34 6.12 -23.76
CA PRO A 16 -10.28 5.89 -24.73
C PRO A 16 -9.37 7.13 -24.84
N PRO A 17 -8.03 6.94 -24.77
CA PRO A 17 -7.07 8.01 -25.02
C PRO A 17 -7.02 8.34 -26.52
N ARG A 18 -6.63 9.57 -26.88
CA ARG A 18 -6.44 9.96 -28.30
C ARG A 18 -5.11 9.48 -28.86
N SER A 19 -4.11 9.26 -28.00
CA SER A 19 -2.78 8.79 -28.39
C SER A 19 -2.07 8.05 -27.25
N ALA A 20 -1.02 7.29 -27.58
CA ALA A 20 -0.15 6.67 -26.59
C ALA A 20 0.54 7.69 -25.68
N GLY A 21 0.93 8.85 -26.22
CA GLY A 21 1.52 9.95 -25.43
C GLY A 21 0.55 10.50 -24.38
N GLU A 22 -0.72 10.62 -24.72
CA GLU A 22 -1.76 11.02 -23.76
C GLU A 22 -1.95 9.99 -22.64
N VAL A 23 -1.90 8.69 -22.95
CA VAL A 23 -1.95 7.64 -21.92
C VAL A 23 -0.82 7.82 -20.92
N HIS A 24 0.39 8.01 -21.42
CA HIS A 24 1.56 8.20 -20.58
C HIS A 24 1.42 9.44 -19.69
N LEU A 25 1.01 10.59 -20.26
CA LEU A 25 0.81 11.83 -19.51
C LEU A 25 -0.26 11.70 -18.43
N ARG A 26 -1.43 11.14 -18.75
CA ARG A 26 -2.53 10.93 -17.78
C ARG A 26 -2.08 10.10 -16.58
N ARG A 27 -1.35 9.00 -16.83
CA ARG A 27 -0.81 8.13 -15.77
C ARG A 27 0.29 8.82 -14.96
N ALA A 28 1.19 9.52 -15.63
CA ALA A 28 2.27 10.25 -14.98
C ALA A 28 1.70 11.35 -14.05
N ASN A 29 0.69 12.10 -14.49
CA ASN A 29 0.03 13.12 -13.65
C ASN A 29 -0.55 12.49 -12.39
N LEU A 30 -1.30 11.39 -12.51
CA LEU A 30 -1.89 10.70 -11.37
C LEU A 30 -0.82 10.25 -10.37
N VAL A 31 0.27 9.66 -10.85
CA VAL A 31 1.37 9.17 -10.00
C VAL A 31 2.07 10.31 -9.26
N ARG A 32 2.33 11.44 -9.94
CA ARG A 32 2.92 12.63 -9.29
C ARG A 32 2.00 13.18 -8.21
N ASP A 33 0.73 13.36 -8.54
CA ASP A 33 -0.23 13.95 -7.61
C ASP A 33 -0.49 13.02 -6.41
N PHE A 34 -0.49 11.70 -6.62
CA PHE A 34 -0.60 10.72 -5.54
C PHE A 34 0.63 10.71 -4.61
N ALA A 35 1.85 10.81 -5.16
CA ALA A 35 3.06 10.97 -4.34
C ALA A 35 2.98 12.24 -3.47
N ARG A 36 2.60 13.38 -4.06
CA ARG A 36 2.43 14.64 -3.33
C ARG A 36 1.34 14.55 -2.27
N PHE A 37 0.23 13.90 -2.58
CA PHE A 37 -0.83 13.66 -1.61
C PHE A 37 -0.34 12.85 -0.40
N LEU A 38 0.44 11.80 -0.61
CA LEU A 38 1.01 11.01 0.48
C LEU A 38 2.05 11.81 1.29
N ALA A 39 2.80 12.70 0.65
CA ALA A 39 3.73 13.61 1.32
C ALA A 39 3.02 14.61 2.26
N VAL A 40 1.77 15.02 1.96
CA VAL A 40 0.96 15.81 2.90
C VAL A 40 0.76 15.05 4.22
N GLY A 41 0.61 13.72 4.17
CA GLY A 41 0.55 12.88 5.37
C GLY A 41 1.83 12.97 6.21
N TRP A 42 3.01 12.97 5.57
CA TRP A 42 4.29 13.16 6.24
C TRP A 42 4.40 14.54 6.92
N GLU A 43 3.99 15.60 6.23
CA GLU A 43 4.01 16.96 6.78
C GLU A 43 3.10 17.09 8.01
N ASN A 44 1.96 16.38 8.00
CA ASN A 44 0.97 16.37 9.06
C ASN A 44 1.10 15.17 10.01
N ARG A 45 2.28 14.54 10.05
CA ARG A 45 2.59 13.44 10.98
C ARG A 45 2.39 13.83 12.44
N LEU A 46 2.12 12.85 13.29
CA LEU A 46 2.11 13.06 14.73
C LEU A 46 3.48 13.53 15.23
N PRO A 47 3.54 14.43 16.23
CA PRO A 47 4.80 14.90 16.80
C PRO A 47 5.63 13.74 17.37
N ALA A 48 6.95 13.82 17.20
CA ALA A 48 7.88 12.88 17.82
C ALA A 48 7.77 12.95 19.35
N GLY A 49 7.82 11.79 20.02
CA GLY A 49 7.77 11.70 21.49
C GLY A 49 6.37 11.74 22.11
N VAL A 50 5.30 11.83 21.30
CA VAL A 50 4.01 11.28 21.75
C VAL A 50 4.26 9.81 22.01
N ASP A 51 3.99 9.32 23.23
CA ASP A 51 4.12 7.90 23.53
C ASP A 51 3.05 7.13 22.75
N VAL A 52 3.38 6.83 21.50
CA VAL A 52 2.52 6.15 20.55
C VAL A 52 2.11 4.81 21.14
N LEU A 53 2.95 4.19 21.99
CA LEU A 53 2.75 2.85 22.55
C LEU A 53 1.81 2.81 23.75
N SER A 54 1.66 3.91 24.52
CA SER A 54 0.85 3.90 25.75
C SER A 54 -0.35 4.85 25.74
N ASP A 55 -0.36 5.94 24.96
CA ASP A 55 -1.32 7.03 25.12
C ASP A 55 -2.21 7.34 23.89
N LEU A 56 -2.12 6.58 22.79
CA LEU A 56 -2.94 6.84 21.61
C LEU A 56 -4.20 5.97 21.55
N PRO A 57 -5.41 6.53 21.77
CA PRO A 57 -6.66 5.90 21.33
C PRO A 57 -6.80 5.84 19.79
N PHE A 58 -5.75 6.16 19.03
CA PHE A 58 -5.77 6.39 17.58
C PHE A 58 -5.00 5.34 16.75
N ARG A 59 -4.31 4.38 17.37
CA ARG A 59 -3.66 3.25 16.65
C ARG A 59 -4.64 2.32 15.93
N GLY A 60 -5.95 2.59 16.06
CA GLY A 60 -7.05 1.76 15.59
C GLY A 60 -6.84 0.27 15.82
N LYS A 61 -7.42 -0.56 14.96
CA LYS A 61 -7.33 -2.02 15.08
C LYS A 61 -6.10 -2.55 14.38
N LEU A 62 -5.68 -1.94 13.29
CA LEU A 62 -4.60 -2.44 12.44
C LEU A 62 -3.22 -2.14 13.06
N GLY A 63 -2.98 -0.91 13.48
CA GLY A 63 -1.75 -0.43 14.10
C GLY A 63 -1.46 -1.10 15.44
N ALA A 64 -2.48 -1.53 16.17
CA ALA A 64 -2.33 -2.30 17.40
C ALA A 64 -2.01 -3.79 17.17
N SER A 65 -2.17 -4.30 15.94
CA SER A 65 -2.07 -5.74 15.63
C SER A 65 -1.04 -6.09 14.55
N LEU A 66 -0.18 -5.16 14.13
CA LEU A 66 0.80 -5.35 13.05
C LEU A 66 1.66 -6.61 13.23
N ARG A 67 2.29 -6.76 14.40
CA ARG A 67 3.13 -7.92 14.72
C ARG A 67 2.34 -9.23 14.64
N GLN A 68 1.19 -9.29 15.30
CA GLN A 68 0.35 -10.49 15.35
C GLN A 68 -0.10 -10.91 13.94
N ARG A 69 -0.49 -9.94 13.10
CA ARG A 69 -0.91 -10.19 11.71
C ARG A 69 0.24 -10.73 10.86
N LEU A 70 1.43 -10.16 11.00
CA LEU A 70 2.62 -10.65 10.32
C LEU A 70 3.02 -12.05 10.78
N GLU A 71 2.98 -12.34 12.07
CA GLU A 71 3.25 -13.69 12.62
C GLU A 71 2.24 -14.70 12.07
N LYS A 72 0.95 -14.34 12.01
CA LYS A 72 -0.08 -15.17 11.39
C LYS A 72 0.22 -15.43 9.90
N MET A 73 0.56 -14.39 9.14
CA MET A 73 0.94 -14.53 7.73
C MET A 73 2.21 -15.37 7.53
N ARG A 74 3.20 -15.28 8.42
CA ARG A 74 4.41 -16.13 8.37
C ARG A 74 4.04 -17.62 8.45
N ASP A 75 3.05 -17.93 9.27
CA ASP A 75 2.65 -19.30 9.53
C ASP A 75 1.73 -19.84 8.42
N GLU A 76 0.80 -19.02 7.94
CA GLU A 76 -0.32 -19.45 7.07
C GLU A 76 -0.13 -19.12 5.57
N LEU A 77 0.62 -18.08 5.17
CA LEU A 77 0.77 -17.74 3.74
C LEU A 77 1.48 -18.85 2.97
N PRO A 78 1.23 -18.98 1.65
CA PRO A 78 2.01 -19.83 0.77
C PRO A 78 3.53 -19.61 0.91
N ALA A 79 4.29 -20.70 0.83
CA ALA A 79 5.71 -20.73 1.20
C ALA A 79 6.57 -19.67 0.50
N ARG A 80 6.23 -19.30 -0.74
CA ARG A 80 6.95 -18.29 -1.52
C ARG A 80 6.88 -16.88 -0.95
N PHE A 81 5.83 -16.53 -0.18
CA PHE A 81 5.69 -15.19 0.42
C PHE A 81 6.39 -15.08 1.77
N LYS A 82 6.63 -16.21 2.45
CA LYS A 82 7.19 -16.25 3.81
C LYS A 82 8.53 -15.51 3.97
N PRO A 83 9.49 -15.56 3.01
CA PRO A 83 10.72 -14.78 3.13
C PRO A 83 10.47 -13.28 3.28
N VAL A 84 9.53 -12.72 2.49
CA VAL A 84 9.16 -11.31 2.58
C VAL A 84 8.55 -10.98 3.93
N VAL A 85 7.65 -11.83 4.44
CA VAL A 85 7.04 -11.66 5.77
C VAL A 85 8.09 -11.66 6.87
N VAL A 86 9.07 -12.56 6.80
CA VAL A 86 10.17 -12.65 7.78
C VAL A 86 11.06 -11.41 7.74
N ASP A 87 11.37 -10.89 6.55
CA ASP A 87 12.18 -9.68 6.41
C ASP A 87 11.44 -8.42 6.91
N VAL A 88 10.14 -8.32 6.64
CA VAL A 88 9.29 -7.25 7.18
C VAL A 88 9.14 -7.37 8.70
N LEU A 89 8.96 -8.58 9.25
CA LEU A 89 8.94 -8.83 10.70
C LEU A 89 10.24 -8.39 11.38
N ARG A 90 11.38 -8.64 10.74
CA ARG A 90 12.69 -8.23 11.25
C ARG A 90 12.82 -6.71 11.32
N SER A 91 12.27 -6.01 10.34
CA SER A 91 12.30 -4.54 10.22
C SER A 91 11.15 -3.85 10.96
N LEU A 92 10.27 -4.60 11.63
CA LEU A 92 9.07 -4.06 12.26
C LEU A 92 9.36 -2.99 13.32
N PRO A 93 10.36 -3.13 14.21
CA PRO A 93 10.69 -2.09 15.18
C PRO A 93 11.05 -0.75 14.51
N GLU A 94 11.80 -0.79 13.41
CA GLU A 94 12.20 0.38 12.64
C GLU A 94 11.02 0.97 11.86
N ILE A 95 10.13 0.13 11.33
CA ILE A 95 8.86 0.57 10.74
C ILE A 95 8.00 1.28 11.78
N GLU A 96 7.81 0.71 12.97
CA GLU A 96 6.99 1.32 14.03
C GLU A 96 7.58 2.64 14.57
N ALA A 97 8.89 2.84 14.41
CA ALA A 97 9.60 4.07 14.72
C ALA A 97 9.46 5.17 13.65
N LEU A 98 8.93 4.86 12.45
CA LEU A 98 8.64 5.87 11.44
C LEU A 98 7.55 6.83 11.92
N PRO A 99 7.48 8.05 11.37
CA PRO A 99 6.36 8.95 11.56
C PRO A 99 4.99 8.31 11.41
N TRP A 100 4.13 8.46 12.41
CA TRP A 100 2.74 8.02 12.30
C TRP A 100 1.91 9.09 11.59
N VAL A 101 1.21 8.68 10.54
CA VAL A 101 0.43 9.56 9.65
C VAL A 101 -0.98 9.02 9.51
N LEU A 102 -1.96 9.89 9.24
CA LEU A 102 -3.29 9.43 8.88
C LEU A 102 -3.24 8.74 7.50
N THR A 103 -3.65 7.49 7.47
CA THR A 103 -3.72 6.68 6.24
C THR A 103 -5.17 6.48 5.81
N HIS A 104 -5.39 6.21 4.52
CA HIS A 104 -6.73 6.05 3.97
C HIS A 104 -7.44 4.78 4.44
N GLY A 105 -6.71 3.67 4.58
CA GLY A 105 -7.27 2.35 4.90
C GLY A 105 -7.56 1.51 3.66
N ASP A 106 -8.31 2.06 2.70
CA ASP A 106 -8.77 1.32 1.50
C ASP A 106 -8.41 2.02 0.17
N VAL A 107 -7.16 1.88 -0.28
CA VAL A 107 -6.70 2.51 -1.53
C VAL A 107 -6.94 1.57 -2.70
N VAL A 108 -8.17 1.55 -3.20
CA VAL A 108 -8.55 0.86 -4.45
C VAL A 108 -8.93 1.84 -5.54
N SER A 109 -8.86 1.40 -6.80
CA SER A 109 -9.15 2.28 -7.95
C SER A 109 -10.56 2.87 -8.00
N ASP A 110 -11.54 2.32 -7.28
CA ASP A 110 -12.87 2.94 -7.15
C ASP A 110 -12.89 4.12 -6.17
N ASN A 111 -11.97 4.14 -5.20
CA ASN A 111 -11.86 5.21 -4.20
C ASN A 111 -10.95 6.36 -4.64
N ILE A 112 -10.24 6.22 -5.76
CA ILE A 112 -9.35 7.24 -6.31
C ILE A 112 -10.12 8.12 -7.31
N MET A 113 -10.35 9.39 -6.97
CA MET A 113 -11.04 10.34 -7.82
C MET A 113 -10.05 11.11 -8.68
N VAL A 114 -10.28 11.14 -10.00
CA VAL A 114 -9.39 11.78 -10.97
C VAL A 114 -10.11 12.77 -11.87
N GLU A 115 -9.35 13.73 -12.38
CA GLU A 115 -9.84 14.74 -13.31
C GLU A 115 -10.20 14.06 -14.66
N PRO A 116 -11.45 14.16 -15.12
CA PRO A 116 -11.85 13.59 -16.40
C PRO A 116 -11.19 14.34 -17.57
N PRO A 117 -11.04 13.70 -18.74
CA PRO A 117 -10.67 14.43 -19.94
C PRO A 117 -11.79 15.40 -20.35
N PRO A 118 -11.46 16.53 -20.99
CA PRO A 118 -12.47 17.43 -21.53
C PRO A 118 -13.35 16.70 -22.56
N PRO A 119 -14.62 17.12 -22.73
CA PRO A 119 -15.51 16.53 -23.72
C PRO A 119 -14.89 16.58 -25.12
N SER A 120 -15.14 15.52 -25.89
CA SER A 120 -14.44 15.15 -27.12
C SER A 120 -14.46 16.18 -28.26
N SER A 121 -15.19 17.29 -28.13
CA SER A 121 -15.33 18.34 -29.16
C SER A 121 -14.35 19.51 -29.03
N SER A 122 -13.60 19.66 -27.94
CA SER A 122 -12.68 20.80 -27.77
C SER A 122 -11.26 20.47 -28.25
N SER A 123 -10.84 21.14 -29.32
CA SER A 123 -9.46 21.18 -29.84
C SER A 123 -8.52 22.07 -29.01
N GLU A 124 -9.02 22.72 -27.97
CA GLU A 124 -8.27 23.71 -27.19
C GLU A 124 -7.95 23.22 -25.78
N SER A 125 -6.68 23.35 -25.40
CA SER A 125 -6.12 23.12 -24.07
C SER A 125 -6.46 21.75 -23.45
N TYR A 126 -5.43 20.91 -23.32
CA TYR A 126 -5.54 19.65 -22.58
C TYR A 126 -5.92 19.85 -21.09
N ARG A 127 -5.72 21.05 -20.54
CA ARG A 127 -6.10 21.43 -19.17
C ARG A 127 -7.58 21.77 -19.12
N ASN A 128 -8.32 21.20 -18.18
CA ASN A 128 -9.71 21.56 -17.95
C ASN A 128 -9.77 23.04 -17.52
N ARG A 129 -10.46 23.88 -18.30
CA ARG A 129 -10.54 25.32 -18.06
C ARG A 129 -11.32 25.68 -16.80
N SER A 130 -12.30 24.86 -16.39
CA SER A 130 -13.08 25.14 -15.18
C SER A 130 -12.33 24.81 -13.90
N THR A 131 -11.52 23.75 -13.92
CA THR A 131 -10.79 23.28 -12.72
C THR A 131 -9.32 23.67 -12.71
N GLY A 132 -8.75 24.03 -13.86
CA GLY A 132 -7.32 24.23 -14.01
C GLY A 132 -6.51 22.94 -13.81
N ASN A 133 -7.08 21.75 -13.97
CA ASN A 133 -6.35 20.49 -13.79
C ASN A 133 -6.12 19.77 -15.11
N TRP A 134 -5.08 18.95 -15.16
CA TRP A 134 -4.84 18.08 -16.30
C TRP A 134 -5.64 16.79 -16.15
N PRO A 135 -6.11 16.17 -17.25
CA PRO A 135 -6.74 14.86 -17.21
C PRO A 135 -5.81 13.85 -16.54
N GLY A 136 -6.38 13.05 -15.64
CA GLY A 136 -5.63 12.13 -14.79
C GLY A 136 -4.99 12.75 -13.55
N SER A 137 -5.13 14.05 -13.30
CA SER A 137 -4.76 14.64 -12.01
C SER A 137 -5.63 14.08 -10.89
N LEU A 138 -5.03 13.84 -9.73
CA LEU A 138 -5.75 13.40 -8.54
C LEU A 138 -6.66 14.54 -8.04
N ARG A 139 -7.93 14.21 -7.76
CA ARG A 139 -8.93 15.14 -7.21
C ARG A 139 -9.30 14.84 -5.78
N GLY A 140 -9.06 13.62 -5.33
CA GLY A 140 -9.20 13.22 -3.94
C GLY A 140 -9.31 11.71 -3.78
N LEU A 141 -9.38 11.28 -2.53
CA LEU A 141 -9.79 9.93 -2.15
C LEU A 141 -11.15 10.01 -1.46
N ILE A 142 -12.01 9.03 -1.70
CA ILE A 142 -13.30 8.85 -1.02
C ILE A 142 -13.28 7.58 -0.19
N ASP A 143 -14.25 7.45 0.70
CA ASP A 143 -14.38 6.29 1.60
C ASP A 143 -13.26 6.16 2.65
N TRP A 144 -13.15 7.18 3.50
CA TRP A 144 -12.21 7.22 4.62
C TRP A 144 -12.67 6.41 5.85
N ALA A 145 -13.64 5.50 5.68
CA ALA A 145 -14.21 4.74 6.80
C ALA A 145 -13.16 3.88 7.51
N GLU A 146 -12.19 3.34 6.75
CA GLU A 146 -11.09 2.51 7.25
C GLU A 146 -9.83 3.32 7.61
N SER A 147 -9.96 4.65 7.72
CA SER A 147 -8.80 5.50 7.99
C SER A 147 -8.24 5.32 9.39
N GLU A 148 -6.92 5.21 9.47
CA GLU A 148 -6.21 4.92 10.71
C GLU A 148 -4.84 5.59 10.73
N TYR A 149 -4.33 5.91 11.92
CA TYR A 149 -2.94 6.34 12.05
C TYR A 149 -2.03 5.11 11.99
N LEU A 150 -1.12 5.12 11.03
CA LEU A 150 -0.14 4.05 10.83
C LEU A 150 1.23 4.65 10.52
N PRO A 151 2.32 3.87 10.71
CA PRO A 151 3.63 4.26 10.22
C PRO A 151 3.63 4.68 8.75
N PHE A 152 4.27 5.81 8.47
CA PHE A 152 4.47 6.32 7.12
C PHE A 152 5.16 5.26 6.27
N GLY A 153 4.68 5.08 5.04
CA GLY A 153 5.12 3.98 4.19
C GLY A 153 4.05 2.90 4.02
N ILE A 154 3.26 2.61 5.06
CA ILE A 154 2.24 1.53 4.97
C ILE A 154 1.23 1.82 3.87
N CYS A 155 0.65 3.02 3.82
CA CYS A 155 -0.33 3.39 2.78
C CYS A 155 0.28 3.48 1.36
N LEU A 156 1.62 3.39 1.21
CA LEU A 156 2.24 3.46 -0.12
C LEU A 156 1.96 2.21 -0.96
N TYR A 157 1.38 1.13 -0.39
CA TYR A 157 0.89 -0.01 -1.18
C TYR A 157 -0.04 0.44 -2.30
N GLY A 158 -0.81 1.51 -2.07
CA GLY A 158 -1.76 2.08 -3.02
C GLY A 158 -1.09 2.50 -4.34
N VAL A 159 0.22 2.77 -4.36
CA VAL A 159 0.92 3.07 -5.63
C VAL A 159 0.77 1.93 -6.64
N GLU A 160 0.72 0.68 -6.18
CA GLU A 160 0.61 -0.48 -7.08
C GLU A 160 -0.67 -0.44 -7.90
N GLU A 161 -1.77 0.06 -7.32
CA GLU A 161 -3.04 0.30 -8.04
C GLU A 161 -2.90 1.30 -9.18
N LEU A 162 -1.94 2.22 -9.15
CA LEU A 162 -1.72 3.22 -10.20
C LEU A 162 -0.84 2.69 -11.33
N LEU A 163 -0.05 1.64 -11.06
CA LEU A 163 0.94 1.08 -11.97
C LEU A 163 0.36 0.02 -12.93
N GLY A 164 -0.86 -0.42 -12.67
CA GLY A 164 -1.55 -1.42 -13.49
C GLY A 164 -3.06 -1.34 -13.34
N GLN A 165 -3.76 -2.38 -13.77
CA GLN A 165 -5.20 -2.50 -13.61
C GLN A 165 -5.65 -3.94 -13.63
N THR A 166 -6.81 -4.20 -13.03
CA THR A 166 -7.52 -5.47 -13.18
C THR A 166 -8.07 -5.61 -14.60
N ILE A 167 -7.71 -6.69 -15.28
CA ILE A 167 -8.17 -7.06 -16.61
C ILE A 167 -9.04 -8.31 -16.48
N ARG A 168 -10.21 -8.28 -17.12
CA ARG A 168 -11.06 -9.47 -17.27
C ARG A 168 -10.39 -10.43 -18.26
N THR A 169 -10.11 -11.66 -17.84
CA THR A 169 -9.61 -12.68 -18.75
C THR A 169 -10.80 -13.32 -19.46
N TRP A 170 -10.80 -13.28 -20.80
CA TRP A 170 -11.74 -14.04 -21.61
C TRP A 170 -11.06 -15.34 -22.06
N ASN A 171 -11.46 -16.49 -21.55
CA ASN A 171 -11.02 -17.79 -22.07
C ASN A 171 -11.93 -18.20 -23.24
N SER A 172 -11.45 -18.04 -24.47
CA SER A 172 -12.20 -18.37 -25.69
C SER A 172 -12.28 -19.87 -26.01
N ARG A 173 -11.61 -20.74 -25.24
CA ARG A 173 -11.42 -22.16 -25.58
C ARG A 173 -12.38 -23.13 -24.89
N THR A 174 -13.09 -22.71 -23.85
CA THR A 174 -14.12 -23.52 -23.20
C THR A 174 -15.13 -22.59 -22.52
N PRO A 175 -16.35 -22.44 -23.05
CA PRO A 175 -17.41 -21.70 -22.37
C PRO A 175 -18.02 -22.61 -21.30
N SER A 176 -17.24 -22.98 -20.28
CA SER A 176 -17.84 -23.47 -19.03
C SER A 176 -18.26 -22.24 -18.22
N LYS A 177 -19.46 -22.28 -17.65
CA LYS A 177 -20.02 -21.20 -16.81
C LYS A 177 -19.14 -20.85 -15.58
N GLU A 178 -18.13 -21.65 -15.28
CA GLU A 178 -17.20 -21.47 -14.15
C GLU A 178 -15.98 -20.59 -14.49
N GLU A 179 -15.66 -20.37 -15.77
CA GLU A 179 -14.51 -19.54 -16.17
C GLU A 179 -14.91 -18.13 -16.67
N GLU A 180 -16.20 -17.88 -16.80
CA GLU A 180 -16.77 -16.57 -17.14
C GLU A 180 -16.60 -15.62 -15.94
N GLY A 181 -15.48 -14.88 -15.89
CA GLY A 181 -15.30 -13.81 -14.89
C GLY A 181 -14.00 -13.82 -14.10
N LYS A 182 -13.03 -14.69 -14.40
CA LYS A 182 -11.69 -14.55 -13.79
C LYS A 182 -11.08 -13.20 -14.17
N SER A 183 -10.64 -12.46 -13.17
CA SER A 183 -10.01 -11.16 -13.33
C SER A 183 -8.61 -11.22 -12.73
N ARG A 184 -7.63 -10.60 -13.40
CA ARG A 184 -6.25 -10.58 -12.91
C ARG A 184 -5.69 -9.17 -12.97
N PHE A 185 -4.82 -8.83 -12.04
CA PHE A 185 -4.09 -7.58 -12.09
C PHE A 185 -2.94 -7.69 -13.08
N ALA A 186 -2.75 -6.68 -13.93
CA ALA A 186 -1.60 -6.58 -14.81
C ALA A 186 -1.00 -5.17 -14.77
N TYR A 187 0.32 -5.11 -14.62
CA TYR A 187 1.07 -3.86 -14.75
C TYR A 187 0.99 -3.30 -16.18
N TYR A 188 1.02 -1.98 -16.28
CA TYR A 188 1.23 -1.32 -17.55
C TYR A 188 2.67 -1.56 -18.06
N PRO A 189 2.91 -1.53 -19.38
CA PRO A 189 4.26 -1.61 -19.93
C PRO A 189 5.22 -0.56 -19.34
N SER A 190 4.69 0.61 -18.97
CA SER A 190 5.45 1.71 -18.36
C SER A 190 5.49 1.67 -16.82
N ALA A 191 5.10 0.57 -16.17
CA ALA A 191 5.02 0.50 -14.70
C ALA A 191 6.37 0.79 -14.03
N GLY A 192 7.48 0.33 -14.61
CA GLY A 192 8.82 0.63 -14.10
C GLY A 192 9.12 2.14 -14.11
N ASP A 193 8.78 2.83 -15.20
CA ASP A 193 9.00 4.28 -15.33
C ASP A 193 8.12 5.07 -14.37
N LEU A 194 6.85 4.67 -14.25
CA LEU A 194 5.90 5.27 -13.32
C LEU A 194 6.33 5.06 -11.86
N ARG A 195 6.86 3.89 -11.50
CA ARG A 195 7.38 3.64 -10.14
C ARG A 195 8.62 4.50 -9.84
N ARG A 196 9.51 4.69 -10.81
CA ARG A 196 10.65 5.62 -10.65
C ARG A 196 10.18 7.06 -10.50
N LEU A 197 9.17 7.48 -11.28
CA LEU A 197 8.57 8.80 -11.15
C LEU A 197 7.94 9.01 -9.77
N PHE A 198 7.20 8.02 -9.27
CA PHE A 198 6.62 8.06 -7.92
C PHE A 198 7.69 8.33 -6.86
N TRP A 199 8.75 7.53 -6.84
CA TRP A 199 9.80 7.68 -5.85
C TRP A 199 10.58 8.98 -5.98
N HIS A 200 10.82 9.42 -7.22
CA HIS A 200 11.42 10.74 -7.46
C HIS A 200 10.57 11.88 -6.87
N GLU A 201 9.26 11.87 -7.09
CA GLU A 201 8.36 12.89 -6.53
C GLU A 201 8.27 12.79 -5.00
N MET A 202 8.27 11.58 -4.43
CA MET A 202 8.32 11.38 -2.98
C MET A 202 9.61 11.95 -2.37
N GLU A 203 10.76 11.73 -3.02
CA GLU A 203 12.07 12.23 -2.58
C GLU A 203 12.14 13.77 -2.67
N VAL A 204 11.51 14.37 -3.68
CA VAL A 204 11.39 15.82 -3.81
C VAL A 204 10.46 16.40 -2.73
N ALA A 205 9.31 15.77 -2.49
CA ALA A 205 8.31 16.25 -1.54
C ALA A 205 8.66 15.94 -0.07
N VAL A 206 9.45 14.90 0.17
CA VAL A 206 9.95 14.48 1.49
C VAL A 206 11.48 14.39 1.42
N PRO A 207 12.19 15.52 1.47
CA PRO A 207 13.66 15.56 1.29
C PRO A 207 14.46 14.59 2.17
N PRO A 208 14.07 14.26 3.42
CA PRO A 208 14.77 13.25 4.19
C PRO A 208 14.88 11.89 3.50
N LEU A 209 13.91 11.49 2.67
CA LEU A 209 13.96 10.21 1.93
C LEU A 209 15.08 10.18 0.88
N ALA A 210 15.47 11.33 0.34
CA ALA A 210 16.57 11.42 -0.61
C ALA A 210 17.95 11.38 0.08
N MET A 211 18.03 11.89 1.31
CA MET A 211 19.28 12.09 2.05
C MET A 211 19.64 10.91 2.95
N ASP A 212 18.63 10.23 3.49
CA ASP A 212 18.79 9.12 4.41
C ASP A 212 18.33 7.82 3.75
N LYS A 213 19.32 7.01 3.33
CA LYS A 213 19.09 5.72 2.67
C LYS A 213 18.47 4.68 3.60
N GLU A 214 18.76 4.75 4.90
CA GLU A 214 18.20 3.81 5.88
C GLU A 214 16.72 4.12 6.10
N LEU A 215 16.39 5.41 6.32
CA LEU A 215 15.00 5.87 6.38
C LEU A 215 14.22 5.49 5.12
N ARG A 216 14.80 5.71 3.93
CA ARG A 216 14.19 5.32 2.66
C ARG A 216 13.96 3.81 2.59
N GLY A 217 14.90 3.01 3.09
CA GLY A 217 14.79 1.56 3.20
C GLY A 217 13.66 1.13 4.14
N PHE A 218 13.52 1.76 5.31
CA PHE A 218 12.41 1.46 6.24
C PHE A 218 11.05 1.85 5.67
N VAL A 219 10.96 2.95 4.92
CA VAL A 219 9.73 3.33 4.21
C VAL A 219 9.40 2.31 3.10
N GLU A 220 10.39 1.72 2.44
CA GLU A 220 10.18 0.61 1.50
C GLU A 220 9.64 -0.64 2.22
N GLN A 221 10.22 -0.99 3.37
CA GLN A 221 9.75 -2.12 4.18
C GLN A 221 8.32 -1.89 4.70
N ALA A 222 7.99 -0.66 5.09
CA ALA A 222 6.63 -0.27 5.44
C ALA A 222 5.66 -0.38 4.24
N ARG A 223 6.10 -0.06 3.02
CA ARG A 223 5.30 -0.30 1.80
C ARG A 223 5.00 -1.78 1.60
N LEU A 224 6.00 -2.65 1.77
CA LEU A 224 5.83 -4.10 1.69
C LEU A 224 4.88 -4.61 2.78
N LEU A 225 4.98 -4.07 4.00
CA LEU A 225 4.02 -4.34 5.06
C LEU A 225 2.60 -3.96 4.64
N GLY A 226 2.40 -2.80 4.03
CA GLY A 226 1.09 -2.39 3.49
C GLY A 226 0.52 -3.38 2.48
N ILE A 227 1.34 -3.87 1.55
CA ILE A 227 0.93 -4.89 0.56
C ILE A 227 0.50 -6.17 1.26
N LEU A 228 1.29 -6.66 2.23
CA LEU A 228 0.99 -7.87 2.99
C LEU A 228 -0.31 -7.72 3.80
N LEU A 229 -0.51 -6.58 4.47
CA LEU A 229 -1.71 -6.38 5.28
C LEU A 229 -2.98 -6.32 4.41
N TRP A 230 -2.88 -5.73 3.22
CA TRP A 230 -4.04 -5.53 2.35
C TRP A 230 -4.39 -6.75 1.51
N HIS A 231 -3.39 -7.46 0.98
CA HIS A 231 -3.60 -8.62 0.09
C HIS A 231 -3.28 -9.98 0.75
N GLY A 232 -2.70 -9.98 1.94
CA GLY A 232 -2.39 -11.20 2.69
C GLY A 232 -3.54 -11.72 3.55
N PHE A 233 -4.62 -10.94 3.68
CA PHE A 233 -5.84 -11.36 4.37
C PHE A 233 -7.02 -11.37 3.40
N ALA A 234 -7.85 -12.41 3.50
CA ALA A 234 -9.09 -12.50 2.76
C ALA A 234 -10.16 -11.63 3.43
N PHE A 235 -11.01 -11.03 2.59
CA PHE A 235 -12.21 -10.32 3.04
C PHE A 235 -13.38 -11.31 3.03
N ASP A 236 -13.67 -11.93 4.17
CA ASP A 236 -14.80 -12.87 4.32
C ASP A 236 -15.90 -12.19 5.17
N ASP A 237 -17.06 -11.92 4.58
CA ASP A 237 -18.26 -11.42 5.27
C ASP A 237 -18.04 -10.20 6.20
N GLY A 238 -17.10 -9.32 5.85
CA GLY A 238 -16.77 -8.13 6.64
C GLY A 238 -15.72 -8.34 7.73
N ALA A 239 -15.11 -9.53 7.83
CA ALA A 239 -13.97 -9.82 8.68
C ALA A 239 -12.68 -9.96 7.87
N ILE A 240 -11.62 -9.27 8.31
CA ILE A 240 -10.25 -9.35 7.76
C ILE A 240 -9.36 -10.03 8.80
N ASP A 241 -9.59 -11.33 8.98
CA ASP A 241 -8.88 -12.14 9.97
C ASP A 241 -8.26 -13.40 9.39
N ARG A 242 -8.78 -13.99 8.31
CA ARG A 242 -8.20 -15.17 7.64
C ARG A 242 -7.11 -14.79 6.64
N VAL A 243 -5.99 -15.52 6.66
CA VAL A 243 -4.91 -15.37 5.67
C VAL A 243 -5.36 -15.97 4.33
N VAL A 244 -4.95 -15.35 3.22
CA VAL A 244 -5.31 -15.82 1.88
C VAL A 244 -4.73 -17.21 1.58
N GLU A 245 -5.51 -18.03 0.88
CA GLU A 245 -5.20 -19.43 0.57
C GLU A 245 -5.24 -19.68 -0.95
N GLU A 246 -4.27 -20.46 -1.46
CA GLU A 246 -4.29 -20.98 -2.83
C GLU A 246 -5.53 -21.86 -3.06
N GLY A 247 -6.10 -21.79 -4.26
CA GLY A 247 -7.32 -22.47 -4.65
C GLY A 247 -8.61 -21.76 -4.23
N ARG A 248 -8.53 -20.79 -3.31
CA ARG A 248 -9.70 -20.05 -2.78
C ARG A 248 -9.61 -18.55 -3.06
N ASP A 249 -8.49 -17.92 -2.77
CA ASP A 249 -8.29 -16.47 -2.83
C ASP A 249 -7.37 -16.07 -4.00
N GLU A 250 -7.54 -16.74 -5.14
CA GLU A 250 -6.67 -16.65 -6.33
C GLU A 250 -6.36 -15.22 -6.78
N ALA A 251 -7.32 -14.30 -6.68
CA ALA A 251 -7.13 -12.91 -7.08
C ALA A 251 -6.15 -12.16 -6.15
N GLU A 252 -6.22 -12.40 -4.85
CA GLU A 252 -5.35 -11.77 -3.86
C GLU A 252 -3.95 -12.40 -3.88
N VAL A 253 -3.90 -13.72 -4.01
CA VAL A 253 -2.65 -14.46 -4.21
C VAL A 253 -1.92 -13.96 -5.47
N GLN A 254 -2.63 -13.81 -6.59
CA GLN A 254 -2.06 -13.27 -7.82
C GLN A 254 -1.57 -11.82 -7.67
N ARG A 255 -2.25 -11.01 -6.87
CA ARG A 255 -1.80 -9.63 -6.55
C ARG A 255 -0.55 -9.64 -5.70
N LEU A 256 -0.44 -10.51 -4.69
CA LEU A 256 0.78 -10.66 -3.89
C LEU A 256 1.98 -11.04 -4.77
N ASP A 257 1.82 -11.99 -5.69
CA ASP A 257 2.88 -12.38 -6.62
C ASP A 257 3.34 -11.20 -7.49
N MET A 258 2.38 -10.46 -8.04
CA MET A 258 2.69 -9.29 -8.85
C MET A 258 3.36 -8.18 -8.04
N PHE A 259 2.88 -7.89 -6.83
CA PHE A 259 3.28 -6.71 -6.07
C PHE A 259 4.59 -6.91 -5.30
N LEU A 260 4.88 -8.15 -4.90
CA LEU A 260 6.11 -8.50 -4.20
C LEU A 260 7.23 -8.92 -5.15
N PHE A 261 6.92 -9.58 -6.27
CA PHE A 261 7.93 -10.18 -7.15
C PHE A 261 7.91 -9.67 -8.60
N GLY A 262 6.87 -8.92 -9.00
CA GLY A 262 6.73 -8.44 -10.37
C GLY A 262 6.39 -9.55 -11.38
N THR A 263 5.90 -10.70 -10.92
CA THR A 263 5.58 -11.88 -11.75
C THR A 263 4.18 -12.39 -11.47
N ASP A 264 3.48 -12.89 -12.49
CA ASP A 264 2.30 -13.77 -12.34
C ASP A 264 2.84 -15.22 -12.21
N GLU A 265 2.23 -16.13 -11.45
CA GLU A 265 2.70 -17.53 -11.32
C GLU A 265 2.84 -18.23 -12.68
N ARG A 266 2.07 -17.79 -13.68
CA ARG A 266 2.21 -18.20 -15.08
C ARG A 266 3.59 -17.85 -15.68
N GLY A 267 4.21 -16.77 -15.24
CA GLY A 267 5.56 -16.39 -15.60
C GLY A 267 6.65 -17.19 -14.87
N MET A 268 6.40 -17.67 -13.65
CA MET A 268 7.30 -18.62 -12.97
C MET A 268 7.24 -20.00 -13.64
N THR A 269 6.04 -20.50 -13.93
CA THR A 269 5.87 -21.78 -14.65
C THR A 269 6.44 -21.72 -16.07
N GLU A 270 6.27 -20.62 -16.83
CA GLU A 270 6.91 -20.46 -18.14
C GLU A 270 8.45 -20.34 -18.06
N ARG A 271 9.02 -19.74 -17.01
CA ARG A 271 10.48 -19.70 -16.78
C ARG A 271 11.05 -21.05 -16.36
N VAL A 272 10.32 -21.83 -15.56
CA VAL A 272 10.70 -23.20 -15.21
C VAL A 272 10.60 -24.13 -16.42
N VAL A 273 9.67 -23.87 -17.35
CA VAL A 273 9.52 -24.64 -18.59
C VAL A 273 10.54 -24.22 -19.67
N ARG A 274 10.98 -22.95 -19.68
CA ARG A 274 12.07 -22.47 -20.55
C ARG A 274 13.40 -22.58 -19.82
N GLY A 275 13.91 -23.81 -19.72
CA GLY A 275 15.17 -24.14 -19.07
C GLY A 275 16.28 -23.12 -19.30
N GLU A 276 16.73 -22.49 -18.21
CA GLU A 276 18.02 -21.82 -18.16
C GLU A 276 19.11 -22.91 -18.07
N GLU A 277 19.56 -23.36 -19.25
CA GLU A 277 20.79 -24.13 -19.43
C GLU A 277 22.01 -23.19 -19.47
N GLY A 278 22.96 -23.44 -18.55
CA GLY A 278 24.39 -23.02 -18.60
C GLY A 278 24.69 -21.64 -18.01
N GLN A 279 25.65 -21.42 -17.09
CA GLN A 279 26.88 -22.13 -16.69
C GLN A 279 27.08 -21.87 -15.17
N GLY A 280 27.57 -22.77 -14.32
CA GLY A 280 28.73 -23.65 -14.47
C GLY A 280 29.98 -22.96 -13.91
N GLY A 281 30.26 -23.13 -12.61
CA GLY A 281 31.46 -22.61 -11.95
C GLY A 281 31.61 -23.12 -10.52
N GLU A 282 32.46 -24.13 -10.36
CA GLU A 282 32.73 -24.93 -9.17
C GLU A 282 33.50 -24.24 -8.02
N MET A 283 33.23 -24.77 -6.82
CA MET A 283 34.12 -25.11 -5.69
C MET A 283 34.92 -24.05 -4.90
N GLY A 284 34.76 -24.15 -3.57
CA GLY A 284 35.69 -23.65 -2.56
C GLY A 284 35.28 -24.07 -1.13
N VAL A 285 35.80 -25.20 -0.67
CA VAL A 285 35.65 -25.80 0.67
C VAL A 285 36.40 -25.01 1.74
N GLY A 286 35.90 -24.96 2.98
CA GLY A 286 36.67 -24.51 4.14
C GLY A 286 35.95 -24.72 5.47
N GLU A 287 36.34 -25.77 6.20
CA GLU A 287 35.90 -26.14 7.55
C GLU A 287 36.35 -25.17 8.66
N GLY A 288 35.60 -25.18 9.78
CA GLY A 288 36.21 -25.34 11.11
C GLY A 288 35.91 -24.26 12.15
N GLY A 289 35.40 -24.67 13.32
CA GLY A 289 35.67 -23.96 14.58
C GLY A 289 34.56 -23.88 15.63
N LYS A 290 34.58 -24.82 16.58
CA LYS A 290 33.76 -24.88 17.81
C LYS A 290 34.03 -23.71 18.79
N GLY A 291 33.03 -23.34 19.58
CA GLY A 291 33.23 -22.60 20.85
C GLY A 291 31.99 -22.54 21.74
N LYS A 292 31.98 -23.32 22.83
CA LYS A 292 30.97 -23.34 23.90
C LYS A 292 31.10 -22.14 24.84
N GLY A 293 30.00 -21.68 25.44
CA GLY A 293 30.02 -20.84 26.64
C GLY A 293 28.64 -20.68 27.29
N LYS A 294 28.43 -21.34 28.44
CA LYS A 294 27.24 -21.25 29.31
C LYS A 294 27.30 -20.01 30.21
N GLY A 295 26.15 -19.47 30.60
CA GLY A 295 26.01 -18.58 31.77
C GLY A 295 24.55 -18.36 32.16
N LYS A 296 24.17 -18.74 33.38
CA LYS A 296 22.82 -18.69 33.99
C LYS A 296 22.67 -17.46 34.91
N GLY A 297 21.43 -17.05 35.16
CA GLY A 297 20.97 -16.36 36.39
C GLY A 297 19.70 -15.53 36.15
N LYS A 298 18.48 -16.04 36.35
CA LYS A 298 17.65 -16.10 37.59
C LYS A 298 17.42 -14.76 38.31
N GLY A 299 16.14 -14.36 38.43
CA GLY A 299 15.59 -13.77 39.67
C GLY A 299 14.44 -12.76 39.53
N LYS A 300 13.21 -13.22 39.85
CA LYS A 300 12.07 -12.59 40.58
C LYS A 300 11.78 -11.09 40.35
N GLY A 301 10.57 -10.61 40.02
CA GLY A 301 9.23 -10.97 40.49
C GLY A 301 8.73 -9.93 41.51
N HIS A 302 7.63 -9.22 41.25
CA HIS A 302 6.62 -8.76 42.23
C HIS A 302 5.44 -8.02 41.55
N ASP A 303 4.22 -8.49 41.87
CA ASP A 303 2.92 -7.84 41.69
C ASP A 303 2.76 -6.58 42.56
N VAL A 304 1.95 -5.60 42.13
CA VAL A 304 0.93 -4.90 42.95
C VAL A 304 -0.21 -4.39 42.03
N SER A 305 -1.42 -4.41 42.58
CA SER A 305 -2.74 -4.28 41.96
C SER A 305 -3.37 -2.86 42.07
N VAL A 306 -4.24 -2.52 41.09
CA VAL A 306 -5.63 -1.98 41.19
C VAL A 306 -5.95 -0.50 41.55
N ASN A 307 -6.90 0.05 40.74
CA ASN A 307 -7.86 1.17 40.88
C ASN A 307 -7.37 2.63 40.74
N GLU A 308 -8.12 3.62 40.18
CA GLU A 308 -9.57 3.79 40.03
C GLU A 308 -9.96 4.81 38.91
N LYS A 309 -11.13 4.57 38.31
CA LYS A 309 -12.16 5.42 37.63
C LYS A 309 -11.92 6.90 37.24
N GLY A 310 -12.19 7.19 35.95
CA GLY A 310 -13.43 7.87 35.50
C GLY A 310 -13.53 9.40 35.49
N LYS A 311 -13.54 10.01 34.27
CA LYS A 311 -14.39 11.15 33.80
C LYS A 311 -13.71 11.82 32.59
N GLY A 312 -14.23 11.64 31.38
CA GLY A 312 -13.65 12.32 30.21
C GLY A 312 -14.39 12.21 28.87
N LYS A 313 -15.64 11.73 28.80
CA LYS A 313 -16.27 11.40 27.51
C LYS A 313 -16.98 12.54 26.77
N GLU A 314 -17.17 13.72 27.36
CA GLU A 314 -18.00 14.77 26.72
C GLU A 314 -17.24 15.94 26.09
N ARG A 315 -15.90 16.05 26.26
CA ARG A 315 -15.11 17.14 25.66
C ARG A 315 -14.39 16.77 24.36
N GLU A 316 -14.26 15.48 24.03
CA GLU A 316 -13.44 15.01 22.90
C GLU A 316 -14.15 15.03 21.54
N VAL A 317 -15.47 14.85 21.50
CA VAL A 317 -16.27 14.88 20.25
C VAL A 317 -16.16 16.24 19.54
N SER A 318 -15.98 17.33 20.31
CA SER A 318 -15.89 18.69 19.79
C SER A 318 -14.58 19.00 19.05
N LYS A 319 -13.47 18.30 19.38
CA LYS A 319 -12.15 18.57 18.78
C LYS A 319 -11.95 17.84 17.46
N GLY A 320 -12.39 16.58 17.36
CA GLY A 320 -12.32 15.79 16.10
C GLY A 320 -13.16 16.39 14.97
N GLN A 321 -14.36 16.87 15.27
CA GLN A 321 -15.23 17.52 14.27
C GLN A 321 -14.69 18.88 13.79
N LYS A 322 -13.95 19.62 14.63
CA LYS A 322 -13.29 20.88 14.22
C LYS A 322 -12.08 20.64 13.31
N PHE A 323 -11.37 19.51 13.45
CA PHE A 323 -10.26 19.15 12.57
C PHE A 323 -10.73 18.71 11.17
N LEU A 324 -11.80 17.89 11.11
CA LEU A 324 -12.41 17.47 9.84
C LEU A 324 -12.95 18.65 9.01
N ARG A 325 -13.50 19.68 9.67
CA ARG A 325 -13.92 20.93 8.98
C ARG A 325 -12.74 21.74 8.42
N ARG A 326 -11.56 21.64 9.04
CA ARG A 326 -10.36 22.39 8.63
C ARG A 326 -9.65 21.73 7.45
N MET A 327 -9.68 20.39 7.35
CA MET A 327 -9.24 19.63 6.17
C MET A 327 -10.14 19.91 4.96
N SER A 328 -11.46 19.97 5.16
CA SER A 328 -12.41 20.26 4.08
C SER A 328 -12.27 21.69 3.51
N SER A 329 -11.74 22.65 4.27
CA SER A 329 -11.46 24.01 3.76
C SER A 329 -10.12 24.15 3.03
N MET A 330 -9.18 23.21 3.21
CA MET A 330 -7.88 23.25 2.51
C MET A 330 -7.94 22.62 1.10
N ILE A 331 -9.04 21.92 0.77
CA ILE A 331 -9.27 21.25 -0.52
C ILE A 331 -10.00 22.18 -1.53
N SER A 332 -10.35 23.40 -1.12
CA SER A 332 -11.03 24.39 -1.96
C SER A 332 -10.09 25.46 -2.56
N LEU A 333 -8.89 25.07 -2.97
CA LEU A 333 -8.00 25.90 -3.79
C LEU A 333 -7.81 25.30 -5.18
#